data_AF-A0A5N4E2E5-F1
#
_entry.id   AF-A0A5N4E2E5-F1
#
_cell.length_a   1.000
_cell.length_b   1.000
_cell.length_c   1.000
_cell.angle_alpha   90.00
_cell.angle_beta   90.00
_cell.angle_gamma   90.00
#
_symmetry.space_group_name_H-M   'P 1'
#
loop_
_entity.id
_entity.type
_entity.pdbx_description
1 polymer ?
#
loop_
_entity_poly.entity_id
_entity_poly.type
_entity_poly.pdbx_seq_one_letter_code
_entity_poly.pdbx_strand_id
1 'polypeptide(L)'
;MVIDVLHPGKATTHSGGGKTTGFGMISDSLDYKKKKEPKHRFARHGLYEKKKTSRKQRKEWKNRTKKVRGTAKANVGAGKKE
;
A
#
# COMPACT_ATOMS: atom_id res chain seq x y z
N MET A 1 16.36 -9.67 -13.08
CA MET A 1 15.06 -10.17 -13.58
C MET A 1 14.20 -10.56 -12.39
N VAL A 2 13.32 -9.66 -11.97
CA VAL A 2 12.37 -9.92 -10.89
C VAL A 2 11.13 -10.46 -11.57
N ILE A 3 10.96 -11.78 -11.53
CA ILE A 3 9.78 -12.43 -12.08
C ILE A 3 8.68 -12.33 -11.01
N ASP A 4 7.67 -11.50 -11.25
CA ASP A 4 6.40 -11.66 -10.53
C ASP A 4 5.64 -12.80 -11.19
N VAL A 5 6.03 -14.04 -10.85
CA VAL A 5 5.23 -15.21 -11.18
C VAL A 5 3.93 -15.09 -10.39
N LEU A 6 2.83 -14.93 -11.13
CA LEU A 6 1.50 -14.65 -10.64
C LEU A 6 1.38 -13.36 -9.83
N HIS A 7 0.63 -12.38 -10.36
CA HIS A 7 -0.15 -11.51 -9.49
C HIS A 7 -1.34 -12.34 -8.99
N PRO A 8 -1.33 -12.87 -7.74
CA PRO A 8 -2.33 -13.86 -7.29
C PRO A 8 -3.76 -13.30 -7.21
N GLY A 9 -3.93 -11.99 -7.39
CA GLY A 9 -5.25 -11.35 -7.41
C GLY A 9 -5.99 -11.38 -8.75
N LYS A 10 -5.37 -11.90 -9.83
CA LYS A 10 -5.97 -12.00 -11.16
C LYS A 10 -5.68 -13.35 -11.81
N ALA A 11 -5.89 -14.42 -11.03
CA ALA A 11 -5.90 -15.78 -11.55
C ALA A 11 -7.33 -16.29 -11.57
N THR A 12 -7.78 -16.81 -12.70
CA THR A 12 -9.08 -17.46 -12.84
C THR A 12 -8.86 -18.94 -13.11
N THR A 13 -9.49 -19.77 -12.29
CA THR A 13 -9.47 -21.22 -12.45
C THR A 13 -10.73 -21.67 -13.16
N HIS A 14 -10.60 -22.51 -14.17
CA HIS A 14 -11.74 -23.09 -14.88
C HIS A 14 -12.48 -24.08 -13.97
N SER A 15 -13.80 -24.17 -14.14
CA SER A 15 -14.64 -25.17 -13.47
C SER A 15 -14.09 -26.58 -13.74
N GLY A 16 -13.88 -27.37 -12.68
CA GLY A 16 -13.23 -28.68 -12.77
C GLY A 16 -11.72 -28.68 -12.51
N GLY A 17 -11.09 -27.53 -12.26
CA GLY A 17 -9.78 -27.43 -11.59
C GLY A 17 -8.54 -27.80 -12.42
N GLY A 18 -8.68 -28.18 -13.68
CA GLY A 18 -7.55 -28.62 -14.52
C GLY A 18 -6.74 -27.50 -15.19
N LYS A 19 -7.24 -26.26 -15.19
CA LYS A 19 -6.59 -25.11 -15.84
C LYS A 19 -6.79 -23.84 -15.03
N THR A 20 -5.70 -23.11 -14.81
CA THR A 20 -5.72 -21.78 -14.18
C THR A 20 -4.98 -20.81 -15.10
N THR A 21 -5.66 -19.72 -15.46
CA THR A 21 -5.08 -18.65 -16.27
C THR A 21 -4.77 -17.45 -15.37
N GLY A 22 -3.68 -16.74 -15.67
CA GLY A 22 -3.25 -15.58 -14.89
C GLY A 22 -2.27 -14.71 -15.66
N PHE A 23 -2.06 -13.50 -15.15
CA PHE A 23 -1.14 -12.53 -15.75
C PHE A 23 0.08 -12.32 -14.86
N GLY A 24 1.27 -12.38 -15.47
CA GLY A 24 2.56 -12.08 -14.87
C GLY A 24 3.21 -10.87 -15.55
N MET A 25 3.96 -10.09 -14.79
CA MET A 25 4.84 -9.05 -15.34
C MET A 25 6.27 -9.36 -14.93
N ILE A 26 7.19 -9.20 -15.87
CA ILE A 26 8.62 -9.37 -15.64
C ILE A 26 9.24 -7.98 -15.68
N SER A 27 9.95 -7.63 -14.60
CA SER A 27 10.71 -6.38 -14.55
C SER A 27 12.20 -6.68 -14.53
N ASP A 28 12.99 -5.92 -15.28
CA ASP A 28 14.44 -6.09 -15.33
C ASP A 28 15.08 -5.77 -13.97
N SER A 29 14.64 -4.67 -13.35
CA SER A 29 15.15 -4.16 -12.07
C SER A 29 14.07 -3.98 -10.99
N LEU A 30 14.49 -4.06 -9.72
CA LEU A 30 13.62 -3.84 -8.56
C LEU A 30 13.15 -2.38 -8.44
N ASP A 31 13.97 -1.43 -8.86
CA ASP A 31 13.67 -0.01 -8.72
C ASP A 31 12.56 0.44 -9.68
N TYR A 32 12.58 -0.11 -10.90
CA TYR A 32 11.52 0.11 -11.87
C TYR A 32 10.18 -0.45 -11.38
N LYS A 33 10.21 -1.65 -10.79
CA LYS A 33 9.04 -2.27 -10.17
C LYS A 33 8.48 -1.39 -9.05
N LYS A 34 9.33 -0.94 -8.11
CA LYS A 34 8.93 -0.07 -6.97
C LYS A 34 8.26 1.24 -7.41
N LYS A 35 8.68 1.79 -8.55
CA LYS A 35 8.11 3.04 -9.09
C LYS A 35 6.77 2.84 -9.81
N LYS A 36 6.60 1.72 -10.53
CA LYS A 36 5.42 1.49 -11.38
C LYS A 36 4.29 0.71 -10.71
N GLU A 37 4.61 -0.22 -9.82
CA GLU A 37 3.61 -1.10 -9.23
C GLU A 37 2.88 -0.45 -8.05
N PRO A 38 1.56 -0.69 -7.90
CA PRO A 38 0.82 -0.19 -6.76
C PRO A 38 1.25 -0.86 -5.45
N LYS A 39 1.38 -0.05 -4.39
CA LYS A 39 1.95 -0.43 -3.09
C LYS A 39 1.34 -1.67 -2.42
N HIS A 40 0.08 -1.99 -2.72
CA HIS A 40 -0.60 -3.15 -2.14
C HIS A 40 -0.03 -4.49 -2.63
N ARG A 41 0.61 -4.53 -3.82
CA ARG A 41 1.26 -5.74 -4.35
C ARG A 41 2.53 -6.05 -3.55
N PHE A 42 3.35 -5.05 -3.25
CA PHE A 42 4.52 -5.24 -2.38
C PHE A 42 4.18 -5.78 -0.99
N ALA A 43 3.06 -5.33 -0.43
CA ALA A 43 2.60 -5.85 0.86
C ALA A 43 2.22 -7.34 0.81
N ARG A 44 1.74 -7.84 -0.34
CA ARG A 44 1.43 -9.27 -0.54
C ARG A 44 2.69 -10.11 -0.70
N HIS A 45 3.73 -9.55 -1.32
CA HIS A 45 5.03 -10.21 -1.47
C HIS A 45 5.96 -10.01 -0.26
N GLY A 46 5.47 -9.45 0.86
CA GLY A 46 6.26 -9.26 2.08
C GLY A 46 7.33 -8.17 2.02
N LEU A 47 7.40 -7.41 0.92
CA LEU A 47 8.43 -6.37 0.70
C LEU A 47 8.04 -5.00 1.30
N TYR A 48 6.85 -4.88 1.88
CA TYR A 48 6.35 -3.62 2.43
C TYR A 48 5.35 -3.81 3.56
N GLU A 49 5.64 -3.26 4.74
CA GLU A 49 4.69 -3.22 5.85
C GLU A 49 3.81 -1.96 5.78
N LYS A 50 2.51 -2.15 5.54
CA LYS A 50 1.57 -1.02 5.48
C LYS A 50 1.17 -0.60 6.89
N LYS A 51 1.72 0.51 7.37
CA LYS A 51 1.23 1.18 8.59
C LYS A 51 -0.26 1.49 8.46
N LYS A 52 -1.08 0.84 9.29
CA LYS A 52 -2.54 0.99 9.30
C LYS A 52 -2.91 2.21 10.16
N THR A 53 -3.01 3.38 9.56
CA THR A 53 -3.67 4.53 10.21
C THR A 53 -5.16 4.51 9.90
N SER A 54 -6.00 4.63 10.92
CA SER A 54 -7.45 4.61 10.73
C SER A 54 -7.90 5.81 9.89
N ARG A 55 -8.91 5.62 9.02
CA ARG A 55 -9.51 6.74 8.28
C ARG A 55 -10.12 7.77 9.24
N LYS A 56 -10.65 7.33 10.39
CA LYS A 56 -11.20 8.19 11.44
C LYS A 56 -10.12 9.11 12.01
N GLN A 57 -8.99 8.55 12.46
CA GLN A 57 -7.86 9.31 13.01
C GLN A 57 -7.34 10.39 12.04
N ARG A 58 -7.21 10.05 10.75
CA ARG A 58 -6.79 11.02 9.71
C ARG A 58 -7.79 12.17 9.52
N LYS A 59 -9.09 11.86 9.55
CA LYS A 59 -10.15 12.88 9.43
C LYS A 59 -10.21 13.80 10.65
N GLU A 60 -10.11 13.22 11.85
CA GLU A 60 -10.09 13.98 13.10
C GLU A 60 -8.87 14.90 13.17
N TRP A 61 -7.67 14.41 12.83
CA TRP A 61 -6.46 15.23 12.79
C TRP A 61 -6.58 16.39 11.80
N LYS A 62 -7.14 16.15 10.61
CA LYS A 62 -7.45 17.21 9.63
C LYS A 62 -8.41 18.24 10.20
N ASN A 63 -9.47 17.80 10.90
CA ASN A 63 -10.47 18.71 11.48
C ASN A 63 -9.89 19.54 12.64
N ARG A 64 -9.03 18.97 13.49
CA ARG A 64 -8.33 19.72 14.56
C ARG A 64 -7.35 20.74 13.97
N THR A 65 -6.58 20.34 12.95
CA THR A 65 -5.59 21.22 12.30
C THR A 65 -6.24 22.41 11.58
N LYS A 66 -7.49 22.26 11.11
CA LYS A 66 -8.27 23.36 10.54
C LYS A 66 -8.69 24.42 11.57
N LYS A 67 -8.76 24.08 12.87
CA LYS A 67 -9.18 25.00 13.94
C LYS A 67 -8.07 25.96 14.39
N VAL A 68 -6.80 25.66 14.10
CA VAL A 68 -5.65 26.45 14.54
C VAL A 68 -4.92 27.12 13.37
N ARG A 69 -4.19 28.20 13.65
CA ARG A 69 -3.47 29.01 12.65
C ARG A 69 -2.00 29.15 13.01
N GLY A 70 -1.17 29.53 12.04
CA GLY A 70 0.26 29.79 12.26
C GLY A 70 1.02 28.61 12.85
N THR A 71 1.98 28.91 13.73
CA THR A 71 2.86 27.95 14.39
C THR A 71 2.11 26.94 15.27
N ALA A 72 0.89 27.26 15.73
CA ALA A 72 0.08 26.37 16.56
C ALA A 72 -0.31 25.05 15.84
N LYS A 73 -0.24 24.99 14.50
CA LYS A 73 -0.47 23.75 13.73
C LYS A 73 0.54 22.64 14.03
N ALA A 74 1.78 22.99 14.37
CA ALA A 74 2.83 22.02 14.66
C ALA A 74 2.50 21.16 15.89
N ASN A 75 1.74 21.71 16.83
CA ASN A 75 1.44 21.07 18.12
C ASN A 75 0.20 20.15 18.09
N VAL A 76 -0.63 20.20 17.05
CA VAL A 76 -1.93 19.47 16.99
C VAL A 76 -1.77 17.94 16.80
N GLY A 77 -0.59 17.50 16.37
CA GLY A 77 -0.27 16.09 16.15
C GLY A 77 0.76 15.50 17.12
N ALA A 78 1.42 16.33 17.92
CA ALA A 78 2.41 15.88 18.90
C ALA A 78 1.69 15.39 20.16
N GLY A 79 1.17 14.16 20.12
CA GLY A 79 1.00 13.43 21.37
C GLY A 79 2.37 13.28 22.03
N LYS A 80 2.46 13.44 23.35
CA LYS A 80 3.68 13.17 24.12
C LYS A 80 4.28 11.85 23.63
N LYS A 81 5.55 11.90 23.18
CA LYS A 81 6.36 10.69 23.05
C LYS A 81 6.64 10.21 24.47
N GLU A 82 6.01 9.11 24.86
CA GLU A 82 6.59 8.16 25.81
C GLU A 82 7.35 7.10 25.02
#